data_AF-W6RVN2-F1
#
_entry.id   AF-W6RVN2-F1
#
_cell.length_a   1.000
_cell.length_b   1.000
_cell.length_c   1.000
_cell.angle_alpha   90.00
_cell.angle_beta   90.00
_cell.angle_gamma   90.00
#
_symmetry.space_group_name_H-M   'P 1'
#
loop_
_entity.id
_entity.type
_entity.pdbx_description
1 polymer ?
#
loop_
_entity_poly.entity_id
_entity_poly.type
_entity_poly.pdbx_seq_one_letter_code
_entity_poly.pdbx_strand_id
1 'polypeptide(L)'
;MIVFSGLALRATVIGYAYIKRGGLKKRVYASDLVTEGMFGVCRNPLYVGNMLVYAGVFLLHGNPTVVIVGIALFMFIYQCIVYAEEAFLEDKFGDAYRAYCADVPRWMLRFSNFAQATRGMVFNVKRVIAKDYSTVSAALLAVLLIEIYRAAGAANALSLPYISLLGFFMAVVGAATGMVSLLEKRGVFNDPKAIS
;
A
#
# COMPACT_ATOMS: atom_id res chain seq x y z
N MET A 1 0.27 -13.22 -8.53
CA MET A 1 1.29 -13.39 -7.47
C MET A 1 1.86 -12.07 -6.97
N ILE A 2 2.45 -11.22 -7.84
CA ILE A 2 3.13 -9.97 -7.41
C ILE A 2 2.19 -8.98 -6.68
N VAL A 3 1.00 -8.71 -7.22
CA VAL A 3 0.00 -7.82 -6.57
C VAL A 3 -0.33 -8.30 -5.16
N PHE A 4 -0.59 -9.60 -5.00
CA PHE A 4 -0.90 -10.19 -3.70
C PHE A 4 0.27 -10.07 -2.72
N SER A 5 1.51 -10.26 -3.15
CA SER A 5 2.69 -10.05 -2.30
C SER A 5 2.81 -8.59 -1.83
N GLY A 6 2.51 -7.63 -2.72
CA GLY A 6 2.47 -6.22 -2.36
C GLY A 6 1.38 -5.89 -1.33
N LEU A 7 0.16 -6.39 -1.54
CA LEU A 7 -0.95 -6.22 -0.60
C LEU A 7 -0.68 -6.91 0.75
N ALA A 8 -0.08 -8.11 0.73
CA ALA A 8 0.30 -8.82 1.95
C ALA A 8 1.34 -8.03 2.74
N LEU A 9 2.38 -7.49 2.08
CA LEU A 9 3.38 -6.65 2.73
C LEU A 9 2.75 -5.42 3.37
N ARG A 10 1.84 -4.73 2.67
CA ARG A 10 1.10 -3.59 3.23
C ARG A 10 0.26 -3.99 4.43
N ALA A 11 -0.49 -5.09 4.33
CA ALA A 11 -1.27 -5.64 5.43
C ALA A 11 -0.38 -5.95 6.65
N THR A 12 0.82 -6.52 6.44
CA THR A 12 1.81 -6.75 7.50
C THR A 12 2.24 -5.44 8.16
N VAL A 13 2.57 -4.41 7.37
CA VAL A 13 2.93 -3.10 7.93
C VAL A 13 1.80 -2.57 8.80
N ILE A 14 0.61 -2.41 8.21
CA ILE A 14 -0.54 -1.76 8.84
C ILE A 14 -1.01 -2.54 10.07
N GLY A 15 -0.99 -3.87 9.98
CA GLY A 15 -1.45 -4.75 11.06
C GLY A 15 -0.58 -4.69 12.30
N TYR A 16 0.74 -4.55 12.17
CA TYR A 16 1.64 -4.36 13.31
C TYR A 16 1.73 -2.90 13.74
N ALA A 17 2.14 -2.00 12.84
CA ALA A 17 2.33 -0.57 13.11
C ALA A 17 1.73 0.28 11.98
N TYR A 18 0.74 1.11 12.30
CA TYR A 18 0.22 2.08 11.35
C TYR A 18 0.67 3.49 11.69
N ILE A 19 1.50 4.05 10.83
CA ILE A 19 1.83 5.47 10.85
C ILE A 19 0.85 6.18 9.93
N LYS A 20 0.19 7.24 10.42
CA LYS A 20 -0.48 8.19 9.53
C LYS A 20 0.59 8.92 8.72
N ARG A 21 0.89 8.39 7.53
CA ARG A 21 1.70 9.09 6.52
C ARG A 21 0.75 9.90 5.64
N GLY A 22 0.97 11.19 5.58
CA GLY A 22 0.10 12.08 4.83
C GLY A 22 0.15 13.48 5.38
N GLY A 23 0.31 14.45 4.48
CA GLY A 23 0.56 15.80 4.94
C GLY A 23 -0.66 16.45 5.56
N LEU A 24 -0.57 16.81 6.84
CA LEU A 24 -1.57 17.67 7.45
C LEU A 24 -1.49 19.01 6.70
N LYS A 25 -2.55 19.39 5.98
CA LYS A 25 -2.55 20.55 5.06
C LYS A 25 -1.49 20.48 3.94
N LYS A 26 -1.23 19.28 3.36
CA LYS A 26 -0.22 19.05 2.29
C LYS A 26 1.25 19.24 2.72
N ARG A 27 1.58 19.16 4.02
CA ARG A 27 2.96 19.20 4.52
C ARG A 27 3.33 17.91 5.24
N VAL A 28 4.51 17.35 4.98
CA VAL A 28 5.01 16.15 5.68
C VAL A 28 4.85 16.31 7.19
N TYR A 29 4.33 15.28 7.85
CA TYR A 29 4.04 15.30 9.28
C TYR A 29 4.31 13.93 9.90
N ALA A 30 4.96 13.93 11.06
CA ALA A 30 5.13 12.78 11.95
C ALA A 30 5.06 13.29 13.39
N SER A 31 4.34 12.63 14.30
CA SER A 31 4.39 12.97 15.74
C SER A 31 5.67 12.42 16.36
N ASP A 32 5.93 11.14 16.12
CA ASP A 32 7.00 10.36 16.72
C ASP A 32 7.83 9.65 15.64
N LEU A 33 9.06 9.30 15.98
CA LEU A 33 9.91 8.50 15.12
C LEU A 33 9.59 7.02 15.34
N VAL A 34 8.82 6.43 14.43
CA VAL A 34 8.42 5.02 14.51
C VAL A 34 9.44 4.13 13.81
N THR A 35 10.11 3.30 14.60
CA THR A 35 11.16 2.36 14.15
C THR A 35 10.79 0.89 14.40
N GLU A 36 9.59 0.63 14.91
CA GLU A 36 9.09 -0.70 15.25
C GLU A 36 8.26 -1.33 14.12
N GLY A 37 7.94 -2.62 14.28
CA GLY A 37 7.21 -3.41 13.30
C GLY A 37 7.97 -3.47 11.97
N MET A 38 7.26 -3.29 10.86
CA MET A 38 7.90 -3.31 9.54
C MET A 38 8.85 -2.12 9.29
N PHE A 39 8.76 -1.05 10.08
CA PHE A 39 9.69 0.08 9.99
C PHE A 39 11.09 -0.29 10.53
N GLY A 40 11.21 -1.30 11.40
CA GLY A 40 12.51 -1.85 11.81
C GLY A 40 13.15 -2.80 10.78
N VAL A 41 12.39 -3.20 9.76
CA VAL A 41 12.83 -4.12 8.69
C VAL A 41 13.24 -3.34 7.44
N CYS A 42 12.56 -2.24 7.16
CA CYS A 42 12.78 -1.34 6.03
C CYS A 42 12.19 0.02 6.40
N ARG A 43 12.83 1.13 5.99
CA ARG A 43 12.33 2.47 6.34
C ARG A 43 11.03 2.84 5.62
N ASN A 44 10.79 2.26 4.44
CA ASN A 44 9.67 2.60 3.55
C ASN A 44 8.84 1.39 3.11
N PRO A 45 8.38 0.52 4.03
CA PRO A 45 7.82 -0.78 3.69
C PRO A 45 6.43 -0.66 3.03
N LEU A 46 5.65 0.38 3.34
CA LEU A 46 4.39 0.68 2.65
C LEU A 46 4.62 1.03 1.18
N TYR A 47 5.68 1.78 0.88
CA TYR A 47 6.03 2.12 -0.50
C TYR A 47 6.54 0.90 -1.23
N VAL A 48 7.40 0.06 -0.62
CA VAL A 48 7.79 -1.23 -1.21
C VAL A 48 6.55 -2.07 -1.57
N GLY A 49 5.56 -2.14 -0.68
CA GLY A 49 4.27 -2.80 -0.95
C GLY A 49 3.54 -2.19 -2.15
N ASN A 50 3.46 -0.86 -2.24
CA ASN A 50 2.87 -0.17 -3.38
C ASN A 50 3.61 -0.42 -4.69
N MET A 51 4.95 -0.41 -4.65
CA MET A 51 5.79 -0.69 -5.81
C MET A 51 5.50 -2.09 -6.36
N LEU A 52 5.33 -3.09 -5.49
CA LEU A 52 4.92 -4.44 -5.90
C LEU A 52 3.49 -4.46 -6.50
N VAL A 53 2.53 -3.78 -5.87
CA VAL A 53 1.16 -3.68 -6.41
C VAL A 53 1.17 -3.07 -7.82
N TYR A 54 1.82 -1.92 -8.00
CA TYR A 54 1.89 -1.26 -9.30
C TYR A 54 2.67 -2.05 -10.34
N ALA A 55 3.82 -2.63 -9.97
CA ALA A 55 4.57 -3.50 -10.86
C ALA A 55 3.71 -4.68 -11.35
N GLY A 56 2.95 -5.32 -10.45
CA GLY A 56 2.03 -6.39 -10.81
C GLY A 56 0.91 -5.94 -11.76
N VAL A 57 0.32 -4.76 -11.53
CA VAL A 57 -0.71 -4.18 -12.40
C VAL A 57 -0.14 -3.84 -13.78
N PHE A 58 1.04 -3.21 -13.86
CA PHE A 58 1.65 -2.88 -15.15
C PHE A 58 2.05 -4.13 -15.93
N LEU A 59 2.59 -5.15 -15.27
CA LEU A 59 2.92 -6.43 -15.91
C LEU A 59 1.68 -7.12 -16.51
N LEU A 60 0.52 -7.01 -15.85
CA LEU A 60 -0.74 -7.55 -16.38
C LEU A 60 -1.20 -6.87 -17.68
N HIS A 61 -0.80 -5.61 -17.92
CA HIS A 61 -1.11 -4.93 -19.17
C HIS A 61 -0.43 -5.60 -20.38
N GLY A 62 0.72 -6.28 -20.19
CA GLY A 62 1.42 -7.02 -21.23
C GLY A 62 2.10 -6.17 -22.32
N ASN A 63 1.98 -4.84 -22.27
CA ASN A 63 2.68 -3.92 -23.19
C ASN A 63 4.03 -3.49 -22.58
N PRO A 64 5.18 -3.81 -23.19
CA PRO A 64 6.50 -3.50 -22.63
C PRO A 64 6.72 -2.00 -22.38
N THR A 65 6.19 -1.13 -23.23
CA THR A 65 6.30 0.33 -23.05
C THR A 65 5.54 0.78 -21.80
N VAL A 66 4.32 0.28 -21.59
CA VAL A 66 3.53 0.58 -20.38
C VAL A 66 4.25 0.08 -19.13
N VAL A 67 4.82 -1.13 -19.20
CA VAL A 67 5.59 -1.72 -18.09
C VAL A 67 6.80 -0.84 -17.75
N ILE A 68 7.66 -0.53 -18.72
CA ILE A 68 8.90 0.21 -18.49
C ILE A 68 8.60 1.63 -18.01
N VAL A 69 7.74 2.36 -18.73
CA VAL A 69 7.41 3.75 -18.41
C VAL A 69 6.66 3.85 -17.08
N GLY A 70 5.68 2.97 -16.86
CA GLY A 70 4.92 2.93 -15.61
C GLY A 70 5.81 2.63 -14.41
N ILE A 71 6.71 1.64 -14.55
CA ILE A 71 7.67 1.27 -13.50
C ILE A 71 8.64 2.42 -13.21
N ALA A 72 9.24 3.01 -14.24
CA ALA A 72 10.19 4.12 -14.08
C ALA A 72 9.53 5.35 -13.44
N LEU A 73 8.33 5.71 -13.88
CA LEU A 73 7.59 6.85 -13.35
C LEU A 73 7.24 6.68 -11.87
N PHE A 74 6.73 5.52 -11.45
CA PHE A 74 6.40 5.33 -10.04
C PHE A 74 7.66 5.31 -9.17
N MET A 75 8.76 4.70 -9.66
CA MET A 75 10.01 4.67 -8.92
C MET A 75 10.54 6.08 -8.69
N PHE A 76 10.49 6.92 -9.72
CA PHE A 76 10.84 8.34 -9.61
C PHE A 76 9.95 9.07 -8.59
N ILE A 77 8.62 8.92 -8.70
CA ILE A 77 7.66 9.57 -7.78
C ILE A 77 7.93 9.17 -6.33
N TYR A 78 8.08 7.87 -6.04
CA TYR A 78 8.32 7.42 -4.67
C TYR A 78 9.69 7.79 -4.15
N GLN A 79 10.71 7.86 -5.00
CA GLN A 79 12.01 8.36 -4.62
C GLN A 79 11.92 9.83 -4.18
N CYS A 80 11.21 10.69 -4.94
CA CYS A 80 10.98 12.08 -4.58
C CYS A 80 10.21 12.23 -3.27
N ILE A 81 9.14 11.45 -3.08
CA ILE A 81 8.35 11.46 -1.84
C ILE A 81 9.22 11.04 -0.66
N VAL A 82 9.96 9.94 -0.79
CA VAL A 82 10.82 9.44 0.29
C VAL A 82 11.87 10.48 0.63
N TYR A 83 12.56 11.10 -0.33
CA TYR A 83 13.55 12.14 0.00
C TYR A 83 12.94 13.30 0.78
N ALA A 84 11.74 13.75 0.42
CA ALA A 84 11.05 14.80 1.17
C ALA A 84 10.67 14.35 2.59
N GLU A 85 10.21 13.10 2.75
CA GLU A 85 9.91 12.52 4.07
C GLU A 85 11.17 12.36 4.93
N GLU A 86 12.26 11.85 4.37
CA GLU A 86 13.52 11.65 5.09
C GLU A 86 14.16 12.97 5.52
N ALA A 87 14.16 14.00 4.66
CA ALA A 87 14.64 15.34 5.01
C ALA A 87 13.84 15.94 6.17
N PHE A 88 12.51 15.82 6.13
CA PHE A 88 11.65 16.27 7.24
C PHE A 88 11.94 15.52 8.54
N LEU A 89 12.13 14.19 8.47
CA LEU A 89 12.43 13.37 9.65
C LEU A 89 13.81 13.68 10.22
N GLU A 90 14.79 13.96 9.37
CA GLU A 90 16.13 14.37 9.80
C GLU A 90 16.09 15.74 10.49
N ASP A 91 15.42 16.73 9.90
CA ASP A 91 15.26 18.06 10.51
C ASP A 91 14.54 17.97 11.87
N LYS A 92 13.54 17.08 11.99
CA LYS A 92 12.74 16.96 13.20
C LYS A 92 13.42 16.16 14.31
N PHE A 93 14.06 15.04 13.97
CA PHE A 93 14.54 14.05 14.96
C PHE A 93 16.07 13.93 15.03
N GLY A 94 16.80 14.61 14.14
CA GLY A 94 18.26 14.74 14.18
C GLY A 94 19.00 13.41 14.30
N ASP A 95 19.84 13.28 15.34
CA ASP A 95 20.70 12.11 15.55
C ASP A 95 19.92 10.80 15.72
N ALA A 96 18.72 10.84 16.29
CA ALA A 96 17.88 9.65 16.42
C ALA A 96 17.49 9.09 15.05
N TYR A 97 17.16 9.97 14.10
CA TYR A 97 16.86 9.55 12.73
C TYR A 97 18.09 9.05 11.99
N ARG A 98 19.25 9.70 12.18
CA ARG A 98 20.53 9.24 11.59
C ARG A 98 20.92 7.85 12.09
N ALA A 99 20.80 7.60 13.38
CA ALA A 99 21.05 6.28 13.98
C ALA A 99 20.12 5.22 13.39
N TYR A 100 18.83 5.53 13.26
CA TYR A 100 17.86 4.64 12.59
C TYR A 100 18.22 4.36 11.12
N CYS A 101 18.67 5.37 10.37
CA CYS A 101 19.07 5.21 8.97
C CYS A 101 20.31 4.34 8.79
N ALA A 102 21.22 4.31 9.77
CA ALA A 102 22.43 3.48 9.75
C ALA A 102 22.10 1.98 9.92
N ASP A 103 21.08 1.65 10.70
CA ASP A 103 20.71 0.26 10.99
C ASP A 103 19.69 -0.30 9.97
N VAL A 104 18.75 0.54 9.52
CA VAL A 104 17.62 0.10 8.69
C VAL A 104 17.77 0.58 7.25
N PRO A 105 17.76 -0.32 6.25
CA PRO A 105 17.85 0.05 4.84
C PRO A 105 16.60 0.80 4.36
N ARG A 106 16.79 1.68 3.37
CA ARG A 106 15.71 2.51 2.81
C ARG A 106 14.60 1.69 2.13
N TRP A 107 14.99 0.69 1.34
CA TRP A 107 14.10 -0.07 0.45
C TRP A 107 14.16 -1.59 0.67
N MET A 108 15.33 -2.14 0.97
CA MET A 108 15.51 -3.59 1.13
C MET A 108 14.80 -4.11 2.39
N LEU A 109 14.16 -5.28 2.30
CA LEU A 109 13.50 -5.90 3.46
C LEU A 109 14.50 -6.79 4.21
N ARG A 110 14.98 -6.34 5.37
CA ARG A 110 15.82 -7.16 6.28
C ARG A 110 14.95 -8.07 7.15
N PHE A 111 14.41 -9.14 6.55
CA PHE A 111 13.52 -10.07 7.26
C PHE A 111 14.16 -10.74 8.49
N SER A 112 15.49 -10.79 8.57
CA SER A 112 16.22 -11.23 9.76
C SER A 112 15.82 -10.45 11.02
N ASN A 113 15.47 -9.18 10.88
CA ASN A 113 15.11 -8.30 11.99
C ASN A 113 13.60 -8.35 12.31
N PHE A 114 12.80 -9.06 11.53
CA PHE A 114 11.34 -9.04 11.64
C PHE A 114 10.86 -9.48 13.04
N ALA A 115 11.37 -10.59 13.55
CA ALA A 115 10.96 -11.12 14.85
C ALA A 115 11.26 -10.15 16.00
N GLN A 116 12.40 -9.46 15.96
CA GLN A 116 12.77 -8.44 16.94
C GLN A 116 11.91 -7.19 16.78
N ALA A 117 11.72 -6.74 15.54
CA ALA A 117 10.98 -5.52 15.25
C ALA A 117 9.48 -5.64 15.58
N THR A 118 8.90 -6.84 15.53
CA THR A 118 7.49 -7.09 15.91
C THR A 118 7.32 -7.61 17.34
N ARG A 119 8.37 -7.60 18.17
CA ARG A 119 8.34 -8.21 19.50
C ARG A 119 7.32 -7.51 20.40
N GLY A 120 6.41 -8.28 21.00
CA GLY A 120 5.37 -7.76 21.89
C GLY A 120 4.19 -7.10 21.17
N MET A 121 4.20 -7.05 19.83
CA MET A 121 3.12 -6.49 19.04
C MET A 121 2.05 -7.54 18.72
N VAL A 122 0.80 -7.10 18.61
CA VAL A 122 -0.33 -7.94 18.18
C VAL A 122 -0.85 -7.45 16.84
N PHE A 123 -1.02 -8.36 15.89
CA PHE A 123 -1.53 -8.04 14.58
C PHE A 123 -3.00 -7.60 14.62
N ASN A 124 -3.30 -6.41 14.12
CA ASN A 124 -4.64 -5.82 14.14
C ASN A 124 -5.32 -5.89 12.77
N VAL A 125 -6.13 -6.94 12.55
CA VAL A 125 -6.88 -7.16 11.31
C VAL A 125 -7.87 -6.02 11.03
N LYS A 126 -8.57 -5.52 12.06
CA LYS A 126 -9.56 -4.43 11.90
C LYS A 126 -8.89 -3.17 11.35
N ARG A 127 -7.69 -2.85 11.83
CA ARG A 127 -6.89 -1.73 11.34
C ARG A 127 -6.46 -1.91 9.90
N VAL A 128 -6.07 -3.12 9.49
CA VAL A 128 -5.73 -3.43 8.09
C VAL A 128 -6.93 -3.16 7.18
N ILE A 129 -8.11 -3.67 7.53
CA ILE A 129 -9.33 -3.44 6.77
C ILE A 129 -9.64 -1.93 6.71
N ALA A 130 -9.64 -1.26 7.85
CA ALA A 130 -9.98 0.17 7.94
C ALA A 130 -9.02 1.08 7.16
N LYS A 131 -7.74 0.72 7.07
CA LYS A 131 -6.70 1.61 6.50
C LYS A 131 -6.20 1.21 5.13
N ASP A 132 -6.48 -0.01 4.65
CA ASP A 132 -6.01 -0.46 3.34
C ASP A 132 -7.10 -0.90 2.36
N TYR A 133 -8.40 -0.86 2.74
CA TYR A 133 -9.49 -1.24 1.85
C TYR A 133 -9.47 -0.50 0.52
N SER A 134 -9.11 0.79 0.53
CA SER A 134 -9.06 1.61 -0.69
C SER A 134 -7.97 1.15 -1.65
N THR A 135 -6.78 0.79 -1.15
CA THR A 135 -5.68 0.27 -1.97
C THR A 135 -6.02 -1.10 -2.56
N VAL A 136 -6.58 -2.00 -1.74
CA VAL A 136 -7.03 -3.32 -2.19
C VAL A 136 -8.08 -3.17 -3.30
N SER A 137 -9.06 -2.30 -3.09
CA SER A 137 -10.13 -2.05 -4.05
C SER A 137 -9.60 -1.44 -5.34
N ALA A 138 -8.70 -0.45 -5.25
CA ALA A 138 -8.07 0.15 -6.42
C ALA A 138 -7.26 -0.87 -7.23
N ALA A 139 -6.51 -1.76 -6.56
CA ALA A 139 -5.77 -2.83 -7.23
C ALA A 139 -6.71 -3.80 -7.96
N LEU A 140 -7.80 -4.23 -7.31
CA LEU A 140 -8.80 -5.11 -7.94
C LEU A 140 -9.49 -4.44 -9.13
N LEU A 141 -9.92 -3.18 -8.98
CA LEU A 141 -10.52 -2.40 -10.06
C LEU A 141 -9.55 -2.23 -11.24
N ALA A 142 -8.28 -1.94 -10.98
CA ALA A 142 -7.27 -1.83 -12.02
C ALA A 142 -7.10 -3.14 -12.81
N VAL A 143 -7.05 -4.28 -12.12
CA VAL A 143 -6.99 -5.61 -12.78
C VAL A 143 -8.24 -5.86 -13.63
N LEU A 144 -9.43 -5.61 -13.08
CA LEU A 144 -10.69 -5.78 -13.82
C LEU A 144 -10.76 -4.88 -15.06
N LEU A 145 -10.31 -3.63 -14.95
CA LEU A 145 -10.27 -2.68 -16.08
C LEU A 145 -9.29 -3.14 -17.16
N ILE A 146 -8.12 -3.66 -16.79
CA ILE A 146 -7.16 -4.21 -17.76
C ILE A 146 -7.77 -5.41 -18.49
N GLU A 147 -8.44 -6.32 -17.77
CA GLU A 147 -9.09 -7.48 -18.39
C GLU A 147 -10.26 -7.07 -19.30
N ILE A 148 -11.05 -6.06 -18.93
CA ILE A 148 -12.08 -5.48 -19.80
C ILE A 148 -11.45 -4.90 -21.06
N TYR A 149 -10.38 -4.11 -20.92
CA TYR A 149 -9.66 -3.52 -22.06
C TYR A 149 -9.13 -4.60 -23.02
N ARG A 150 -8.54 -5.67 -22.49
CA ARG A 150 -8.06 -6.82 -23.27
C ARG A 150 -9.20 -7.55 -23.97
N ALA A 151 -10.31 -7.81 -23.26
CA ALA A 151 -11.49 -8.47 -23.81
C ALA A 151 -12.15 -7.66 -24.93
N ALA A 152 -12.23 -6.33 -24.77
CA ALA A 152 -12.77 -5.42 -25.77
C ALA A 152 -11.90 -5.39 -27.05
N GLY A 153 -10.58 -5.46 -26.90
CA GLY A 153 -9.64 -5.52 -28.03
C GLY A 153 -9.64 -6.85 -28.80
N ALA A 154 -10.07 -7.95 -28.17
CA ALA A 154 -10.04 -9.29 -28.78
C ALA A 154 -11.14 -9.55 -29.84
N ALA A 155 -12.18 -8.71 -29.89
CA ALA A 155 -13.25 -8.72 -30.90
C ALA A 155 -13.85 -10.10 -31.25
N ASN A 156 -13.99 -10.99 -30.25
CA ASN A 156 -14.55 -12.33 -30.42
C ASN A 156 -15.98 -12.45 -29.83
N ALA A 157 -16.76 -13.46 -30.24
CA ALA A 157 -18.16 -13.62 -29.82
C ALA A 157 -18.36 -13.80 -28.30
N LEU A 158 -17.32 -14.25 -27.58
CA LEU A 158 -17.33 -14.42 -26.12
C LEU A 158 -16.97 -13.14 -25.36
N SER A 159 -16.53 -12.07 -26.04
CA SER A 159 -16.10 -10.82 -25.40
C SER A 159 -17.22 -10.13 -24.63
N LEU A 160 -18.43 -10.01 -25.20
CA LEU A 160 -19.54 -9.29 -24.57
C LEU A 160 -20.06 -9.93 -23.26
N PRO A 161 -20.34 -11.25 -23.18
CA PRO A 161 -20.74 -11.87 -21.92
C PRO A 161 -19.60 -11.84 -20.89
N TYR A 162 -18.34 -11.98 -21.31
CA TYR A 162 -17.19 -11.88 -20.42
C TYR A 162 -17.01 -10.47 -19.85
N ILE A 163 -17.12 -9.43 -20.67
CA ILE A 163 -17.08 -8.02 -20.23
C ILE A 163 -18.22 -7.72 -19.26
N SER A 164 -19.44 -8.23 -19.52
CA SER A 164 -20.58 -8.09 -18.61
C SER A 164 -20.29 -8.71 -17.24
N LEU A 165 -19.69 -9.90 -17.22
CA LEU A 165 -19.26 -10.57 -15.99
C LEU A 165 -18.20 -9.76 -15.22
N LEU A 166 -17.19 -9.23 -15.92
CA LEU A 166 -16.18 -8.37 -15.31
C LEU A 166 -16.79 -7.07 -14.76
N GLY A 167 -17.76 -6.49 -15.48
CA GLY A 167 -18.52 -5.33 -15.03
C GLY A 167 -19.33 -5.60 -13.76
N PHE A 168 -19.93 -6.78 -13.65
CA PHE A 168 -20.58 -7.22 -12.40
C PHE A 168 -19.59 -7.28 -11.24
N PHE A 169 -18.43 -7.90 -11.42
CA PHE A 169 -17.39 -7.92 -10.36
C PHE A 169 -16.90 -6.52 -9.99
N MET A 170 -16.78 -5.63 -10.97
CA MET A 170 -16.43 -4.23 -10.73
C MET A 170 -17.46 -3.52 -9.85
N ALA A 171 -18.76 -3.75 -10.11
CA ALA A 171 -19.85 -3.24 -9.28
C ALA A 171 -19.82 -3.83 -7.86
N VAL A 172 -19.54 -5.14 -7.72
CA VAL A 172 -19.38 -5.81 -6.41
C VAL A 172 -18.23 -5.21 -5.62
N VAL A 173 -17.07 -4.99 -6.24
CA VAL A 173 -15.91 -4.33 -5.60
C VAL A 173 -16.27 -2.91 -5.17
N GLY A 174 -16.94 -2.14 -6.04
CA GLY A 174 -17.41 -0.79 -5.71
C GLY A 174 -18.37 -0.77 -4.51
N ALA A 175 -19.36 -1.67 -4.49
CA ALA A 175 -20.32 -1.80 -3.39
C ALA A 175 -19.64 -2.20 -2.07
N ALA A 176 -18.73 -3.18 -2.11
CA ALA A 176 -17.94 -3.60 -0.95
C ALA A 176 -17.06 -2.47 -0.42
N THR A 177 -16.42 -1.70 -1.32
CA THR A 177 -15.62 -0.52 -0.96
C THR A 177 -16.47 0.53 -0.25
N GLY A 178 -17.65 0.83 -0.81
CA GLY A 178 -18.60 1.77 -0.23
C GLY A 178 -19.05 1.32 1.16
N MET A 179 -19.38 0.03 1.31
CA MET A 179 -19.76 -0.55 2.60
C MET A 179 -18.64 -0.40 3.64
N VAL A 180 -17.40 -0.80 3.32
CA VAL A 180 -16.27 -0.67 4.25
C VAL A 180 -15.99 0.79 4.59
N SER A 181 -16.07 1.70 3.62
CA SER A 181 -15.92 3.14 3.85
C SER A 181 -16.98 3.70 4.81
N LEU A 182 -18.24 3.26 4.67
CA LEU A 182 -19.32 3.65 5.58
C LEU A 182 -19.10 3.09 6.99
N LEU A 183 -18.67 1.83 7.12
CA LEU A 183 -18.35 1.22 8.41
C LEU A 183 -17.17 1.92 9.10
N GLU A 184 -16.14 2.31 8.34
CA GLU A 184 -15.01 3.10 8.85
C GLU A 184 -15.47 4.46 9.37
N LYS A 185 -16.27 5.19 8.57
CA LYS A 185 -16.83 6.50 8.97
C LYS A 185 -17.72 6.42 10.21
N ARG A 186 -18.40 5.29 10.42
CA ARG A 186 -19.21 5.00 11.62
C ARG A 186 -18.38 4.54 12.83
N GLY A 187 -17.05 4.45 12.70
CA GLY A 187 -16.16 4.08 13.79
C GLY A 187 -16.17 2.59 14.15
N VAL A 188 -16.72 1.71 13.29
CA VAL A 188 -16.84 0.26 13.55
C VAL A 188 -15.48 -0.41 13.77
N PHE A 189 -14.42 0.15 13.17
CA PHE A 189 -13.05 -0.37 13.29
C PHE A 189 -12.20 0.35 14.35
N ASN A 190 -12.78 1.27 15.14
CA ASN A 190 -12.05 1.92 16.21
C ASN A 190 -11.77 0.93 17.34
N ASP A 191 -10.55 0.94 17.87
CA ASP A 191 -10.20 0.15 19.05
C ASP A 191 -10.77 0.82 20.30
N PRO A 192 -11.52 0.11 21.16
CA PRO A 192 -12.04 0.65 22.42
C PRO A 192 -10.95 1.16 23.36
N LYS A 193 -9.73 0.62 23.24
CA LYS A 193 -8.56 0.96 24.06
C LYS A 193 -7.78 2.20 23.60
N ALA A 194 -8.20 2.85 22.51
CA ALA A 194 -7.55 4.06 22.00
C ALA A 194 -8.05 5.37 22.65
N ILE A 195 -8.97 5.25 23.62
CA ILE A 195 -9.51 6.36 24.43
C ILE A 195 -9.15 6.09 25.90
N SER A 196 -7.87 6.16 26.22
CA SER A 196 -7.39 6.30 27.60
C SER A 196 -6.03 6.98 27.58
#